data_AF-A0A7S0XSB2-F1
#
_entry.id   AF-A0A7S0XSB2-F1
#
_cell.length_a   1.000
_cell.length_b   1.000
_cell.length_c   1.000
_cell.angle_alpha   90.00
_cell.angle_beta   90.00
_cell.angle_gamma   90.00
#
_symmetry.space_group_name_H-M   'P 1'
#
loop_
_entity.id
_entity.type
_entity.pdbx_description
1 polymer ?
#
loop_
_entity_poly.entity_id
_entity_poly.type
_entity_poly.pdbx_seq_one_letter_code
_entity_poly.pdbx_strand_id
1 'polypeptide(L)'
;MIDLLSLTYLVLYLPGTLMASFVVEKKGLRAAVILGAFLTALGAAIRYLSIVLWPVGGIASYSVCMGGQCLAALAQPVFVNCPGKLAAQWFAMGERDAALTMTTLFTIVGQAVGQ
;
A
#
# COMPACT_ATOMS: atom_id res chain seq x y z
N MET A 1 22.20 1.08 -5.68
CA MET A 1 21.07 0.13 -5.83
C MET A 1 19.86 0.50 -4.99
N ILE A 2 20.03 1.22 -3.88
CA ILE A 2 18.94 1.72 -3.03
C ILE A 2 18.24 2.92 -3.70
N ASP A 3 18.99 3.73 -4.47
CA ASP A 3 18.48 4.97 -5.09
C ASP A 3 17.42 4.71 -6.17
N LEU A 4 17.50 3.60 -6.90
CA LEU A 4 16.53 3.24 -7.94
C LEU A 4 15.19 2.79 -7.34
N LEU A 5 15.22 2.04 -6.23
CA LEU A 5 14.03 1.66 -5.48
C LEU A 5 13.34 2.89 -4.87
N SER A 6 14.12 3.79 -4.27
CA SER A 6 13.63 5.06 -3.73
C SER A 6 13.05 5.97 -4.83
N LEU A 7 13.69 6.09 -5.99
CA LEU A 7 13.20 6.88 -7.12
C LEU A 7 11.88 6.31 -7.68
N THR A 8 11.80 4.98 -7.79
CA THR A 8 10.59 4.29 -8.26
C THR A 8 9.43 4.50 -7.31
N TYR A 9 9.69 4.43 -6.00
CA TYR A 9 8.70 4.75 -4.97
C TYR A 9 8.21 6.20 -5.09
N LEU A 10 9.13 7.16 -5.24
CA LEU A 10 8.81 8.59 -5.31
C LEU A 10 7.99 8.93 -6.56
N VAL A 11 8.33 8.33 -7.71
CA VAL A 11 7.62 8.51 -8.98
C VAL A 11 6.25 7.82 -8.96
N LEU A 12 6.11 6.66 -8.34
CA LEU A 12 4.83 5.92 -8.29
C LEU A 12 3.91 6.37 -7.17
N TYR A 13 4.44 7.05 -6.16
CA TYR A 13 3.64 7.60 -5.07
C TYR A 13 2.62 8.63 -5.60
N LEU A 14 3.02 9.50 -6.52
CA LEU A 14 2.16 10.53 -7.10
C LEU A 14 0.96 9.93 -7.90
N PRO A 15 1.16 9.05 -8.90
CA PRO A 15 0.06 8.40 -9.61
C PRO A 15 -0.70 7.41 -8.72
N GLY A 16 -0.03 6.74 -7.78
CA GLY A 16 -0.68 5.85 -6.81
C GLY A 16 -1.65 6.60 -5.90
N THR A 17 -1.27 7.79 -5.46
CA THR A 17 -2.14 8.65 -4.64
C THR A 17 -3.33 9.16 -5.44
N LEU A 18 -3.12 9.54 -6.71
CA LEU A 18 -4.22 9.93 -7.60
C LEU A 18 -5.17 8.77 -7.88
N MET A 19 -4.65 7.57 -8.18
CA MET A 19 -5.46 6.37 -8.37
C MET A 19 -6.22 5.99 -7.10
N ALA A 20 -5.57 6.01 -5.93
CA ALA A 20 -6.20 5.72 -4.66
C ALA A 20 -7.35 6.69 -4.37
N SER A 21 -7.13 8.00 -4.56
CA SER A 21 -8.18 9.01 -4.43
C SER A 21 -9.34 8.75 -5.39
N PHE A 22 -9.06 8.45 -6.67
CA PHE A 22 -10.09 8.11 -7.67
C PHE A 22 -10.89 6.86 -7.30
N VAL A 23 -10.24 5.79 -6.85
CA VAL A 23 -10.92 4.54 -6.48
C VAL A 23 -11.78 4.75 -5.24
N VAL A 24 -11.28 5.50 -4.25
CA VAL A 24 -12.05 5.77 -3.03
C VAL A 24 -13.25 6.67 -3.32
N GLU A 25 -13.12 7.67 -4.19
CA GLU A 25 -14.24 8.55 -4.59
C GLU A 25 -15.29 7.82 -5.44
N LYS A 26 -14.89 6.97 -6.39
CA LYS A 26 -15.83 6.26 -7.27
C LYS A 26 -16.46 5.00 -6.67
N LYS A 27 -15.71 4.22 -5.88
CA LYS A 27 -16.16 2.89 -5.40
C LYS A 27 -16.32 2.80 -3.88
N GLY A 28 -16.02 3.87 -3.16
CA GLY A 28 -16.13 3.94 -1.70
C GLY A 28 -14.96 3.28 -0.96
N LEU A 29 -14.93 3.47 0.36
CA LEU A 29 -13.83 3.10 1.23
C LEU A 29 -13.57 1.58 1.26
N ARG A 30 -14.64 0.77 1.36
CA ARG A 30 -14.53 -0.70 1.43
C ARG A 30 -13.86 -1.29 0.19
N ALA A 31 -14.30 -0.87 -1.00
CA ALA A 31 -13.75 -1.38 -2.24
C ALA A 31 -12.27 -1.00 -2.39
N ALA A 32 -11.90 0.21 -1.98
CA ALA A 32 -10.51 0.65 -2.02
C ALA A 32 -9.61 -0.19 -1.11
N VAL A 33 -10.02 -0.43 0.15
CA VAL A 33 -9.24 -1.23 1.10
C VAL A 33 -9.03 -2.67 0.62
N ILE A 34 -10.07 -3.30 0.07
CA ILE A 34 -9.96 -4.66 -0.49
C ILE A 34 -9.00 -4.68 -1.68
N LEU A 35 -9.09 -3.69 -2.59
CA LEU A 35 -8.19 -3.58 -3.73
C LEU A 35 -6.73 -3.34 -3.29
N GLY A 36 -6.51 -2.47 -2.30
CA GLY A 36 -5.19 -2.21 -1.72
C GLY A 36 -4.60 -3.45 -1.03
N ALA A 37 -5.41 -4.20 -0.27
CA ALA A 37 -4.98 -5.46 0.34
C ALA A 37 -4.63 -6.51 -0.72
N PHE A 38 -5.44 -6.63 -1.78
CA PHE A 38 -5.17 -7.54 -2.88
C PHE A 38 -3.89 -7.17 -3.64
N LEU A 39 -3.70 -5.89 -3.96
CA LEU A 39 -2.47 -5.38 -4.61
C LEU A 39 -1.23 -5.63 -3.73
N THR A 40 -1.36 -5.47 -2.41
CA THR A 40 -0.28 -5.75 -1.46
C THR A 40 0.06 -7.24 -1.41
N ALA A 41 -0.96 -8.10 -1.32
CA ALA A 41 -0.78 -9.56 -1.33
C ALA A 41 -0.15 -10.03 -2.65
N LEU A 42 -0.60 -9.48 -3.79
CA LEU A 42 -0.06 -9.79 -5.10
C LEU A 42 1.40 -9.30 -5.24
N GLY A 43 1.70 -8.09 -4.76
CA GLY A 43 3.08 -7.57 -4.69
C GLY A 43 4.00 -8.43 -3.82
N ALA A 44 3.52 -8.92 -2.67
CA ALA A 44 4.25 -9.84 -1.81
C ALA A 44 4.47 -11.20 -2.47
N ALA A 45 3.46 -11.75 -3.15
CA ALA A 45 3.58 -13.00 -3.90
C ALA A 45 4.59 -12.89 -5.06
N ILE A 46 4.58 -11.78 -5.79
CA ILE A 46 5.56 -11.49 -6.85
C ILE A 46 6.98 -11.41 -6.28
N ARG A 47 7.16 -10.77 -5.12
CA ARG A 47 8.46 -10.73 -4.43
C ARG A 47 8.93 -12.12 -3.99
N TYR A 48 8.01 -12.96 -3.49
CA TYR A 48 8.31 -14.34 -3.12
C TYR A 48 8.74 -15.17 -4.33
N LEU A 49 8.04 -15.03 -5.46
CA LEU A 49 8.41 -15.67 -6.73
C LEU A 49 9.79 -15.19 -7.24
N SER A 50 10.13 -13.92 -7.01
CA SER A 50 11.47 -13.38 -7.31
C SER A 50 12.59 -14.08 -6.54
N ILE A 51 12.32 -14.54 -5.32
CA ILE A 51 13.28 -15.30 -4.50
C ILE A 51 13.39 -16.75 -5.00
N VAL A 52 12.27 -17.36 -5.41
CA VAL A 52 12.26 -18.73 -5.96
C VAL A 52 12.96 -18.81 -7.34
N LEU A 53 12.88 -17.75 -8.16
CA LEU A 53 13.54 -17.65 -9.47
C LEU A 53 15.00 -17.15 -9.41
N TRP A 54 15.49 -16.83 -8.20
CA TRP A 54 16.86 -16.36 -7.94
C TRP A 54 17.97 -17.23 -8.54
N PRO A 55 17.89 -18.59 -8.59
CA PRO A 55 18.99 -19.41 -9.09
C PRO A 55 19.21 -19.31 -10.61
N VAL A 56 18.23 -18.81 -11.39
CA VAL A 56 18.17 -19.00 -12.85
C VAL A 56 18.21 -17.69 -13.67
N GLY A 57 18.10 -16.51 -13.05
CA GLY A 57 18.06 -15.25 -13.80
C GLY A 57 18.38 -14.02 -12.96
N GLY A 58 19.66 -13.62 -12.91
CA GLY A 58 20.14 -12.50 -12.08
C GLY A 58 19.46 -11.15 -12.36
N ILE A 59 19.37 -10.72 -13.64
CA ILE A 59 18.77 -9.42 -14.01
C ILE A 59 17.23 -9.48 -14.02
N ALA A 60 16.64 -10.61 -14.39
CA ALA A 60 15.19 -10.80 -14.43
C ALA A 60 14.57 -10.78 -13.02
N SER A 61 15.25 -11.37 -12.03
CA SER A 61 14.78 -11.37 -10.63
C SER A 61 14.73 -9.96 -10.02
N TYR A 62 15.58 -9.04 -10.46
CA TYR A 62 15.56 -7.66 -9.99
C TYR A 62 14.36 -6.89 -10.55
N SER A 63 14.08 -7.02 -11.84
CA SER A 63 12.92 -6.37 -12.49
C SER A 63 11.58 -6.87 -11.96
N VAL A 64 11.48 -8.18 -11.66
CA VAL A 64 10.28 -8.78 -11.06
C VAL A 64 10.06 -8.28 -9.63
N CYS A 65 11.13 -8.18 -8.82
CA CYS A 65 11.06 -7.60 -7.48
C CYS A 65 10.66 -6.12 -7.52
N MET A 66 11.20 -5.35 -8.47
CA MET A 66 10.84 -3.95 -8.69
C MET A 66 9.36 -3.82 -9.07
N GLY A 67 8.84 -4.68 -9.94
CA GLY A 67 7.41 -4.73 -10.29
C GLY A 67 6.50 -5.03 -9.09
N GLY A 68 6.91 -5.97 -8.22
CA GLY A 68 6.21 -6.24 -6.96
C GLY A 68 6.22 -5.05 -5.99
N GLN A 69 7.36 -4.32 -5.91
CA GLN A 69 7.48 -3.09 -5.14
C GLN A 69 6.57 -1.99 -5.68
N CYS A 70 6.47 -1.83 -7.01
CA CYS A 70 5.58 -0.87 -7.65
C CYS A 70 4.12 -1.10 -7.25
N LEU A 71 3.67 -2.35 -7.27
CA LEU A 71 2.30 -2.71 -6.91
C LEU A 71 2.01 -2.48 -5.43
N ALA A 72 2.96 -2.79 -4.54
CA ALA A 72 2.84 -2.49 -3.12
C ALA A 72 2.83 -0.97 -2.85
N ALA A 73 3.65 -0.20 -3.58
CA ALA A 73 3.70 1.26 -3.47
C ALA A 73 2.39 1.91 -3.94
N LEU A 74 1.71 1.34 -4.95
CA LEU A 74 0.38 1.81 -5.37
C LEU A 74 -0.71 1.52 -4.32
N ALA A 75 -0.52 0.50 -3.48
CA ALA A 75 -1.48 0.16 -2.43
C ALA A 75 -1.34 1.06 -1.19
N GLN A 76 -0.13 1.52 -0.86
CA GLN A 76 0.14 2.35 0.32
C GLN A 76 -0.74 3.61 0.47
N PRO A 77 -0.96 4.42 -0.59
CA PRO A 77 -1.79 5.61 -0.49
C PRO A 77 -3.23 5.29 -0.07
N VAL A 78 -3.76 4.12 -0.44
CA VAL A 78 -5.08 3.68 0.00
C VAL A 78 -5.11 3.49 1.53
N PHE A 79 -4.09 2.86 2.09
CA PHE A 79 -3.99 2.65 3.54
C PHE A 79 -3.76 3.95 4.31
N VAL A 80 -3.01 4.90 3.77
CA VAL A 80 -2.80 6.22 4.38
C VAL A 80 -4.10 7.05 4.43
N ASN A 81 -4.93 6.95 3.40
CA ASN A 81 -6.21 7.69 3.33
C ASN A 81 -7.36 6.98 4.06
N CYS A 82 -7.18 5.72 4.45
CA CYS A 82 -8.24 4.93 5.08
C CYS A 82 -8.65 5.42 6.48
N PRO A 83 -7.72 5.71 7.42
CA PRO A 83 -8.06 6.16 8.77
C PRO A 83 -8.91 7.43 8.78
N GLY A 84 -8.51 8.44 7.99
CA GLY A 84 -9.21 9.72 7.93
C GLY A 84 -10.63 9.59 7.38
N LYS A 85 -10.80 8.78 6.33
CA LYS A 85 -12.12 8.55 5.74
C LYS A 85 -13.01 7.64 6.58
N LEU A 86 -12.44 6.65 7.25
CA LEU A 86 -13.17 5.78 8.18
C LEU A 86 -13.69 6.58 9.38
N ALA A 87 -12.83 7.39 10.00
CA ALA A 87 -13.22 8.26 11.11
C ALA A 87 -14.29 9.27 10.69
N ALA A 88 -14.14 9.88 9.52
CA ALA A 88 -15.11 10.86 9.01
C ALA A 88 -16.49 10.27 8.68
N GLN A 89 -16.54 9.05 8.12
CA GLN A 89 -17.81 8.40 7.73
C GLN A 89 -18.56 7.74 8.88
N TRP A 90 -17.85 7.18 9.87
CA TRP A 90 -18.48 6.40 10.94
C TRP A 90 -18.63 7.13 12.28
N PHE A 91 -17.81 8.16 12.56
CA PHE A 91 -17.82 8.83 13.86
C PHE A 91 -18.24 10.31 13.77
N ALA A 92 -19.01 10.75 14.77
CA ALA A 92 -19.41 12.14 14.94
C ALA A 92 -18.21 13.02 15.29
N MET A 93 -18.27 14.33 15.01
CA MET A 93 -17.09 15.24 15.09
C MET A 93 -16.28 15.15 16.39
N GLY A 94 -16.91 14.92 17.54
CA GLY A 94 -16.21 14.82 18.83
C GLY A 94 -15.39 13.54 19.04
N GLU A 95 -15.66 12.46 18.31
CA GLU A 95 -14.99 11.15 18.49
C GLU A 95 -14.04 10.81 17.34
N ARG A 96 -13.99 11.65 16.30
CA ARG A 96 -13.16 11.42 15.10
C ARG A 96 -11.67 11.34 15.42
N ASP A 97 -11.18 12.22 16.28
CA ASP A 97 -9.75 12.25 16.63
C ASP A 97 -9.34 10.97 17.35
N ALA A 98 -10.14 10.50 18.32
CA ALA A 98 -9.88 9.25 19.02
C ALA A 98 -9.91 8.04 18.07
N ALA A 99 -10.90 7.97 17.18
CA ALA A 99 -11.00 6.91 16.17
C ALA A 99 -9.83 6.93 15.17
N LEU A 100 -9.40 8.13 14.75
CA LEU A 100 -8.23 8.31 13.88
C LEU A 100 -6.95 7.84 14.57
N THR A 101 -6.73 8.23 15.83
CA THR A 101 -5.57 7.81 16.62
C THR A 101 -5.54 6.29 16.77
N MET A 102 -6.65 5.66 17.16
CA MET A 102 -6.75 4.20 17.27
C MET A 102 -6.44 3.49 15.95
N THR A 103 -7.02 3.97 14.84
CA THR A 103 -6.80 3.36 13.51
C THR A 103 -5.35 3.50 13.05
N THR A 104 -4.71 4.63 13.35
CA THR A 104 -3.30 4.86 13.05
C THR A 104 -2.38 3.95 13.87
N LEU A 105 -2.69 3.76 15.17
CA LEU A 105 -1.95 2.81 16.02
C LEU A 105 -2.02 1.38 15.48
N PHE A 106 -3.20 0.91 15.06
CA PHE A 106 -3.32 -0.42 14.45
C PHE A 106 -2.46 -0.57 13.18
N THR A 107 -2.32 0.50 12.40
CA THR A 107 -1.49 0.49 11.19
C THR A 107 -0.01 0.37 11.55
N ILE A 108 0.45 1.10 12.57
CA ILE A 108 1.84 1.05 13.05
C ILE A 108 2.16 -0.33 13.64
N VAL A 109 1.27 -0.88 14.48
CA VAL A 109 1.44 -2.22 15.04
C VAL A 109 1.51 -3.27 13.92
N GLY A 110 0.65 -3.17 12.91
CA GLY A 110 0.70 -4.05 11.75
C GLY A 110 2.05 -3.97 11.00
N GLN A 111 2.61 -2.78 10.83
CA GLN A 111 3.94 -2.61 10.22
C GLN A 111 5.06 -3.16 11.10
N ALA A 112 4.98 -3.01 12.41
CA ALA A 112 5.96 -3.53 13.34
C ALA A 112 6.00 -5.07 13.36
N VAL A 113 4.83 -5.71 13.21
CA VAL A 113 4.73 -7.19 13.11
C VAL A 113 5.12 -7.71 11.73
N GLY A 114 4.92 -6.89 10.68
CA GLY A 114 5.15 -7.28 9.29
C GLY A 114 6.56 -7.02 8.73
N GLN A 115 7.40 -6.25 9.44
CA GLN A 115 8.83 -6.11 9.11
C GLN A 115 9.61 -7.38 9.46
#